data_AF-A0A964VM37-F1
#
_entry.id   AF-A0A964VM37-F1
#
_cell.length_a   1.000
_cell.length_b   1.000
_cell.length_c   1.000
_cell.angle_alpha   90.00
_cell.angle_beta   90.00
_cell.angle_gamma   90.00
#
_symmetry.space_group_name_H-M   'P 1'
#
loop_
_entity.id
_entity.type
_entity.pdbx_description
1 polymer ?
#
loop_
_entity_poly.entity_id
_entity_poly.type
_entity_poly.pdbx_seq_one_letter_code
_entity_poly.pdbx_strand_id
1 'polypeptide(L)'
;EMYFCLGCLACMTACPAGVNYAELFEHARAEAEQSGVLNSPKRTFIRNLTLRWLFMDLNRLQLVGHLLRLYQQLGFQTLLRRSGLLNLLPKRLRELEAMTPTVQSKFSAELISPVTSAKGHRKYRVAVLSGCAQDLIFSDVNRDTVDVLARNGCEVVTPPEQHCCGSLHAHNGEWELAQALARKQIDQFPPEAFDAIITNAAGCGSHLKHYAKLLADDPIYQPRAVSWDTKVKDIHEWLIEIGLKPPVATAGQDQTVTYHEACHLCHGQKITSQPRQLLRAIPGLKLVELPESTWCCGSAGIYNLIQPEMANDLLDRKLKHIKSTKSAIVATANPGCLLQINNGAKRENLPLRTVHPITLLAEAYRREEEKSGRAA
;
A
#
# COMPACT_ATOMS: atom_id res chain seq x y z
N GLU A 1 1.31 25.96 8.14
CA GLU A 1 0.23 25.52 7.24
C GLU A 1 0.59 24.32 6.35
N MET A 2 1.82 24.20 5.84
CA MET A 2 2.27 23.08 4.98
C MET A 2 1.96 21.66 5.51
N TYR A 3 1.95 21.46 6.84
CA TYR A 3 1.63 20.16 7.46
C TYR A 3 0.13 19.82 7.49
N PHE A 4 -0.75 20.72 7.06
CA PHE A 4 -2.16 20.41 6.76
C PHE A 4 -2.34 19.83 5.35
N CYS A 5 -1.35 19.98 4.46
CA CYS A 5 -1.38 19.27 3.19
C CYS A 5 -1.11 17.79 3.44
N LEU A 6 -2.08 16.97 3.05
CA LEU A 6 -2.03 15.51 3.13
C LEU A 6 -1.16 14.87 2.03
N GLY A 7 -0.81 15.60 0.97
CA GLY A 7 0.02 15.08 -0.13
C GLY A 7 -0.67 14.08 -1.05
N CYS A 8 -1.95 14.27 -1.42
CA CYS A 8 -2.66 13.34 -2.34
C CYS A 8 -2.25 13.51 -3.80
N LEU A 9 -1.49 14.56 -4.13
CA LEU A 9 -1.07 14.89 -5.48
C LEU A 9 -2.21 15.20 -6.46
N ALA A 10 -3.46 15.37 -5.99
CA ALA A 10 -4.58 15.77 -6.85
C ALA A 10 -4.31 17.09 -7.59
N CYS A 11 -3.59 18.02 -6.94
CA CYS A 11 -3.13 19.26 -7.57
C CYS A 11 -2.24 19.03 -8.79
N MET A 12 -1.43 17.96 -8.84
CA MET A 12 -0.60 17.65 -10.01
C MET A 12 -1.44 17.25 -11.22
N THR A 13 -2.56 16.56 -11.00
CA THR A 13 -3.51 16.23 -12.09
C THR A 13 -4.31 17.46 -12.52
N ALA A 14 -4.67 18.34 -11.58
CA ALA A 14 -5.44 19.53 -11.87
C ALA A 14 -4.61 20.69 -12.47
N CYS A 15 -3.29 20.68 -12.28
CA CYS A 15 -2.42 21.79 -12.69
C CYS A 15 -2.18 21.80 -14.21
N PRO A 16 -2.67 22.80 -14.96
CA PRO A 16 -2.44 22.88 -16.41
C PRO A 16 -0.98 23.15 -16.77
N ALA A 17 -0.21 23.73 -15.84
CA ALA A 17 1.22 23.99 -16.02
C ALA A 17 2.10 22.76 -15.76
N GLY A 18 1.55 21.63 -15.30
CA GLY A 18 2.30 20.40 -15.06
C GLY A 18 3.28 20.46 -13.89
N VAL A 19 3.04 21.35 -12.90
CA VAL A 19 3.92 21.54 -11.75
C VAL A 19 4.05 20.24 -10.95
N ASN A 20 5.30 19.83 -10.67
CA ASN A 20 5.60 18.66 -9.85
C ASN A 20 5.47 18.99 -8.35
N TYR A 21 4.24 19.06 -7.88
CA TYR A 21 3.94 19.38 -6.47
C TYR A 21 4.49 18.35 -5.48
N ALA A 22 4.66 17.08 -5.87
CA ALA A 22 5.20 16.05 -4.99
C ALA A 22 6.60 16.44 -4.51
N GLU A 23 7.48 16.78 -5.45
CA GLU A 23 8.85 17.21 -5.17
C GLU A 23 8.89 18.51 -4.37
N LEU A 24 8.19 19.56 -4.83
CA LEU A 24 8.20 20.86 -4.16
C LEU A 24 7.78 20.73 -2.69
N PHE A 25 6.78 19.87 -2.44
CA PHE A 25 6.30 19.59 -1.10
C PHE A 25 7.30 18.82 -0.25
N GLU A 26 7.98 17.81 -0.80
CA GLU A 26 9.01 17.05 -0.09
C GLU A 26 10.24 17.91 0.24
N HIS A 27 10.71 18.71 -0.71
CA HIS A 27 11.82 19.66 -0.48
C HIS A 27 11.46 20.71 0.55
N ALA A 28 10.27 21.31 0.46
CA ALA A 28 9.83 22.30 1.45
C ALA A 28 9.74 21.69 2.85
N ARG A 29 9.29 20.43 2.98
CA ARG A 29 9.30 19.70 4.26
C ARG A 29 10.71 19.40 4.74
N ALA A 30 11.61 18.99 3.85
CA ALA A 30 13.01 18.75 4.19
C ALA A 30 13.69 20.02 4.71
N GLU A 31 13.50 21.16 4.04
CA GLU A 31 14.02 22.45 4.48
C GLU A 31 13.44 22.89 5.84
N ALA A 32 12.14 22.66 6.06
CA ALA A 32 11.51 22.92 7.36
C ALA A 32 12.08 22.02 8.49
N GLU A 33 12.45 20.77 8.20
CA GLU A 33 13.12 19.91 9.17
C GLU A 33 14.57 20.35 9.42
N GLN A 34 15.32 20.66 8.36
CA GLN A 34 16.74 21.05 8.45
C GLN A 34 16.94 22.40 9.15
N SER A 35 16.05 23.37 8.91
CA SER A 35 16.06 24.66 9.62
C SER A 35 15.75 24.53 11.12
N GLY A 36 15.20 23.39 11.56
CA GLY A 36 14.85 23.14 12.95
C GLY A 36 13.66 23.95 13.47
N VAL A 37 12.93 24.64 12.60
CA VAL A 37 11.76 25.48 12.99
C VAL A 37 10.65 24.68 13.66
N LEU A 38 10.62 23.37 13.45
CA LEU A 38 9.66 22.44 14.02
C LEU A 38 10.23 21.62 15.19
N ASN A 39 11.44 21.93 15.66
CA ASN A 39 12.08 21.14 16.70
C ASN A 39 11.38 21.30 18.05
N SER A 40 11.03 20.16 18.64
CA SER A 40 10.68 20.08 20.05
C SER A 40 11.23 18.76 20.60
N PRO A 41 11.69 18.70 21.86
CA PRO A 41 12.33 17.51 22.40
C PRO A 41 11.49 16.23 22.22
N LYS A 42 10.18 16.35 22.45
CA LYS A 42 9.21 15.27 22.26
C LYS A 42 9.11 14.82 20.80
N ARG A 43 9.00 15.77 19.87
CA ARG A 43 8.85 15.46 18.43
C ARG A 43 10.13 14.83 17.88
N THR A 44 11.28 15.39 18.20
CA THR A 44 12.58 14.86 17.78
C THR A 44 12.80 13.45 18.31
N PHE A 45 12.46 13.18 19.57
CA PHE A 45 12.51 11.83 20.13
C PHE A 45 11.60 10.85 19.37
N ILE A 46 10.34 11.21 19.15
CA ILE A 46 9.38 10.36 18.43
C ILE A 46 9.85 10.09 17.00
N ARG A 47 10.31 11.12 16.28
CA ARG A 47 10.82 10.97 14.90
C ARG A 47 12.06 10.08 14.84
N ASN A 48 13.01 10.26 15.76
CA ASN A 48 14.20 9.41 15.84
C ASN A 48 13.84 7.95 16.11
N LEU A 49 12.92 7.70 17.05
CA LEU A 49 12.45 6.35 17.35
C LEU A 49 11.67 5.72 16.19
N THR A 50 10.81 6.50 15.52
CA THR A 50 9.91 5.97 14.48
C THR A 50 10.58 5.97 13.11
N LEU A 51 10.79 7.13 12.51
CA LEU A 51 11.31 7.25 11.14
C LEU A 51 12.76 6.78 11.05
N ARG A 52 13.62 7.15 12.00
CA ARG A 52 15.07 6.85 11.90
C ARG A 52 15.48 5.48 12.45
N TRP A 53 14.67 4.86 13.31
CA TRP A 53 14.99 3.57 13.90
C TRP A 53 13.99 2.47 13.53
N LEU A 54 12.69 2.65 13.81
CA LEU A 54 11.69 1.60 13.60
C LEU A 54 11.43 1.33 12.12
N PHE A 55 11.13 2.37 11.33
CA PHE A 55 10.73 2.24 9.91
C PHE A 55 11.90 2.03 8.95
N MET A 56 13.14 2.04 9.43
CA MET A 56 14.35 1.77 8.62
C MET A 56 14.59 0.27 8.39
N ASP A 57 13.94 -0.60 9.17
CA ASP A 57 14.25 -2.02 9.23
C ASP A 57 12.96 -2.84 9.40
N LEU A 58 12.68 -3.71 8.43
CA LEU A 58 11.49 -4.54 8.42
C LEU A 58 11.46 -5.51 9.60
N ASN A 59 12.61 -6.02 10.05
CA ASN A 59 12.69 -6.97 11.16
C ASN A 59 12.21 -6.33 12.47
N ARG A 60 12.50 -5.03 12.68
CA ARG A 60 12.03 -4.28 13.85
C ARG A 60 10.51 -4.08 13.80
N LEU A 61 9.98 -3.80 12.62
CA LEU A 61 8.53 -3.69 12.43
C LEU A 61 7.82 -5.02 12.64
N GLN A 62 8.38 -6.12 12.13
CA GLN A 62 7.86 -7.47 12.34
C GLN A 62 7.91 -7.84 13.82
N LEU A 63 8.98 -7.47 14.56
CA LEU A 63 9.05 -7.66 16.01
C LEU A 63 7.92 -6.90 16.75
N VAL A 64 7.71 -5.63 16.42
CA VAL A 64 6.58 -4.85 16.97
C VAL A 64 5.24 -5.49 16.59
N GLY A 65 5.13 -5.99 15.36
CA GLY A 65 4.00 -6.77 14.88
C GLY A 65 3.72 -8.01 15.71
N HIS A 66 4.75 -8.80 16.01
CA HIS A 66 4.65 -10.00 16.85
C HIS A 66 4.19 -9.66 18.27
N LEU A 67 4.72 -8.59 18.87
CA LEU A 67 4.31 -8.12 20.20
C LEU A 67 2.85 -7.64 20.19
N LEU A 68 2.46 -6.89 19.16
CA LEU A 68 1.09 -6.43 18.99
C LEU A 68 0.13 -7.60 18.77
N ARG A 69 0.54 -8.60 17.98
CA ARG A 69 -0.23 -9.84 17.78
C ARG A 69 -0.41 -10.59 19.09
N LEU A 70 0.64 -10.73 19.91
CA LEU A 70 0.55 -11.36 21.22
C LEU A 70 -0.43 -10.60 22.13
N TYR A 71 -0.35 -9.27 22.16
CA TYR A 71 -1.30 -8.41 22.87
C TYR A 71 -2.75 -8.62 22.42
N GLN A 72 -2.98 -8.80 21.12
CA GLN A 72 -4.30 -9.07 20.53
C GLN A 72 -4.81 -10.48 20.87
N GLN A 73 -3.96 -11.51 20.74
CA GLN A 73 -4.30 -12.90 20.99
C GLN A 73 -4.59 -13.20 22.47
N LEU A 74 -3.85 -12.55 23.38
CA LEU A 74 -4.10 -12.65 24.83
C LEU A 74 -5.39 -11.94 25.26
N GLY A 75 -6.09 -11.27 24.34
CA GLY A 75 -7.36 -10.59 24.63
C GLY A 75 -7.22 -9.31 25.42
N PHE A 76 -5.99 -8.83 25.68
CA PHE A 76 -5.76 -7.55 26.38
C PHE A 76 -6.39 -6.38 25.65
N GLN A 77 -6.39 -6.39 24.32
CA GLN A 77 -7.08 -5.36 23.53
C GLN A 77 -8.59 -5.35 23.83
N THR A 78 -9.21 -6.53 23.79
CA THR A 78 -10.64 -6.68 24.07
C THR A 78 -10.98 -6.29 25.50
N LEU A 79 -10.14 -6.67 26.47
CA LEU A 79 -10.29 -6.29 27.87
C LEU A 79 -10.18 -4.77 28.04
N LEU A 80 -9.16 -4.15 27.44
CA LEU A 80 -8.94 -2.70 27.52
C LEU A 80 -10.13 -1.92 26.92
N ARG A 81 -10.65 -2.38 25.77
CA ARG A 81 -11.82 -1.78 25.12
C ARG A 81 -13.12 -1.96 25.90
N ARG A 82 -13.31 -3.11 26.58
CA ARG A 82 -14.54 -3.40 27.34
C ARG A 82 -14.55 -2.85 28.77
N SER A 83 -13.39 -2.74 29.41
CA SER A 83 -13.24 -2.31 30.81
C SER A 83 -13.50 -0.82 31.05
N GLY A 84 -13.63 -0.02 29.99
CA GLY A 84 -13.76 1.44 30.11
C GLY A 84 -12.46 2.15 30.53
N LEU A 85 -11.36 1.42 30.76
CA LEU A 85 -10.07 1.95 31.19
C LEU A 85 -9.48 2.92 30.16
N LEU A 86 -9.83 2.77 28.87
CA LEU A 86 -9.48 3.72 27.81
C LEU A 86 -9.93 5.15 28.14
N ASN A 87 -11.06 5.33 28.83
CA ASN A 87 -11.59 6.66 29.16
C ASN A 87 -10.67 7.44 30.13
N LEU A 88 -9.80 6.73 30.86
CA LEU A 88 -8.78 7.33 31.74
C LEU A 88 -7.53 7.77 30.97
N LEU A 89 -7.32 7.28 29.74
CA LEU A 89 -6.18 7.65 28.92
C LEU A 89 -6.42 9.00 28.21
N PRO A 90 -5.37 9.78 27.92
CA PRO A 90 -5.46 10.99 27.10
C PRO A 90 -6.15 10.74 25.74
N LYS A 91 -6.89 11.73 25.23
CA LYS A 91 -7.62 11.67 23.94
C LYS A 91 -6.79 11.03 22.82
N ARG A 92 -5.52 11.47 22.66
CA ARG A 92 -4.61 10.93 21.63
C ARG A 92 -4.32 9.44 21.78
N LEU A 93 -4.18 8.91 22.99
CA LEU A 93 -3.91 7.47 23.17
C LEU A 93 -5.14 6.64 22.84
N ARG A 94 -6.34 7.13 23.16
CA ARG A 94 -7.60 6.48 22.75
C ARG A 94 -7.74 6.44 21.23
N GLU A 95 -7.43 7.55 20.55
CA GLU A 95 -7.47 7.64 19.09
C GLU A 95 -6.46 6.69 18.44
N LEU A 96 -5.23 6.63 18.94
CA LEU A 96 -4.21 5.69 18.47
C LEU A 96 -4.63 4.22 18.69
N GLU A 97 -5.18 3.89 19.86
CA GLU A 97 -5.67 2.53 20.13
C GLU A 97 -6.79 2.15 19.16
N ALA A 98 -7.76 3.04 18.92
CA ALA A 98 -8.85 2.81 17.98
C ALA A 98 -8.36 2.59 16.54
N MET A 99 -7.24 3.22 16.15
CA MET A 99 -6.62 3.06 14.84
C MET A 99 -5.66 1.86 14.73
N THR A 100 -5.44 1.13 15.82
CA THR A 100 -4.49 0.02 15.87
C THR A 100 -4.93 -1.09 14.91
N PRO A 101 -4.09 -1.46 13.91
CA PRO A 101 -4.44 -2.49 12.95
C PRO A 101 -4.47 -3.87 13.60
N THR A 102 -5.25 -4.77 13.03
CA THR A 102 -5.13 -6.20 13.30
C THR A 102 -3.91 -6.73 12.54
N VAL A 103 -2.94 -7.28 13.25
CA VAL A 103 -1.72 -7.83 12.63
C VAL A 103 -2.01 -9.21 12.05
N GLN A 104 -1.42 -9.52 10.90
CA GLN A 104 -1.58 -10.83 10.28
C GLN A 104 -0.97 -11.96 11.11
N SER A 105 -1.52 -13.17 10.96
CA SER A 105 -1.01 -14.35 11.66
C SER A 105 0.33 -14.84 11.12
N LYS A 106 0.63 -14.53 9.86
CA LYS A 106 1.88 -14.87 9.18
C LYS A 106 2.32 -13.69 8.32
N PHE A 107 3.62 -13.44 8.24
CA PHE A 107 4.19 -12.44 7.34
C PHE A 107 4.57 -13.07 5.99
N SER A 108 4.91 -12.24 5.01
CA SER A 108 5.15 -12.66 3.62
C SER A 108 6.28 -13.68 3.54
N ALA A 109 7.35 -13.53 4.34
CA ALA A 109 8.45 -14.48 4.38
C ALA A 109 8.03 -15.90 4.84
N GLU A 110 6.94 -16.02 5.61
CA GLU A 110 6.37 -17.30 6.04
C GLU A 110 5.34 -17.85 5.04
N LEU A 111 4.77 -16.98 4.20
CA LEU A 111 3.72 -17.33 3.24
C LEU A 111 4.24 -17.58 1.82
N ILE A 112 5.40 -17.03 1.48
CA ILE A 112 5.91 -16.92 0.11
C ILE A 112 7.33 -17.47 0.06
N SER A 113 7.58 -18.41 -0.86
CA SER A 113 8.92 -18.92 -1.09
C SER A 113 9.81 -17.86 -1.75
N PRO A 114 11.13 -17.82 -1.45
CA PRO A 114 12.05 -16.82 -2.04
C PRO A 114 12.01 -16.76 -3.56
N VAL A 115 11.78 -17.90 -4.21
CA VAL A 115 11.49 -18.00 -5.65
C VAL A 115 10.24 -18.86 -5.83
N THR A 116 9.22 -18.29 -6.48
CA THR A 116 8.01 -19.00 -6.90
C THR A 116 8.06 -19.22 -8.41
N SER A 117 7.96 -20.48 -8.83
CA SER A 117 7.99 -20.84 -10.25
C SER A 117 6.74 -20.36 -10.98
N ALA A 118 6.89 -19.99 -12.25
CA ALA A 118 5.76 -19.71 -13.13
C ALA A 118 4.85 -20.96 -13.26
N LYS A 119 3.54 -20.76 -13.30
CA LYS A 119 2.60 -21.82 -13.69
C LYS A 119 2.57 -21.91 -15.22
N GLY A 120 2.99 -23.05 -15.76
CA GLY A 120 3.16 -23.26 -17.20
C GLY A 120 4.51 -22.71 -17.71
N HIS A 121 4.56 -22.26 -18.96
CA HIS A 121 5.80 -21.71 -19.52
C HIS A 121 6.18 -20.38 -18.84
N ARG A 122 7.42 -20.31 -18.36
CA ARG A 122 8.03 -19.06 -17.85
C ARG A 122 8.17 -18.07 -19.01
N LYS A 123 7.49 -16.93 -18.89
CA LYS A 123 7.56 -15.81 -19.85
C LYS A 123 8.39 -14.65 -19.32
N TYR A 124 8.29 -14.40 -18.02
CA TYR A 124 8.93 -13.26 -17.36
C TYR A 124 9.59 -13.69 -16.05
N ARG A 125 10.57 -12.91 -15.59
CA ARG A 125 11.16 -12.99 -14.26
C ARG A 125 11.00 -11.64 -13.58
N VAL A 126 10.26 -11.63 -12.47
CA VAL A 126 9.91 -10.39 -11.77
C VAL A 126 10.31 -10.47 -10.30
N ALA A 127 10.67 -9.33 -9.73
CA ALA A 127 10.81 -9.18 -8.29
C ALA A 127 9.49 -8.67 -7.69
N VAL A 128 9.15 -9.06 -6.46
CA VAL A 128 8.02 -8.48 -5.72
C VAL A 128 8.51 -7.82 -4.44
N LEU A 129 8.16 -6.55 -4.31
CA LEU A 129 8.37 -5.77 -3.09
C LEU A 129 7.24 -6.06 -2.11
N SER A 130 7.56 -6.68 -0.97
CA SER A 130 6.56 -7.03 0.05
C SER A 130 6.00 -5.80 0.77
N GLY A 131 6.82 -4.76 0.93
CA GLY A 131 6.45 -3.50 1.57
C GLY A 131 6.21 -3.61 3.07
N CYS A 132 6.53 -2.57 3.84
CA CYS A 132 6.52 -2.66 5.30
C CYS A 132 5.13 -2.79 5.93
N ALA A 133 4.23 -1.83 5.68
CA ALA A 133 2.87 -1.86 6.20
C ALA A 133 2.01 -2.93 5.52
N GLN A 134 2.29 -3.19 4.24
CA GLN A 134 1.63 -4.22 3.45
C GLN A 134 1.94 -5.61 4.03
N ASP A 135 3.21 -5.92 4.31
CA ASP A 135 3.60 -7.18 4.94
C ASP A 135 2.98 -7.37 6.33
N LEU A 136 3.00 -6.34 7.16
CA LEU A 136 2.52 -6.45 8.55
C LEU A 136 1.01 -6.68 8.67
N ILE A 137 0.22 -6.01 7.81
CA ILE A 137 -1.24 -5.91 7.95
C ILE A 137 -1.99 -6.70 6.86
N PHE A 138 -1.36 -6.89 5.71
CA PHE A 138 -1.98 -7.41 4.49
C PHE A 138 -1.02 -8.33 3.71
N SER A 139 -0.28 -9.20 4.43
CA SER A 139 0.62 -10.20 3.85
C SER A 139 -0.10 -11.19 2.93
N ASP A 140 -1.40 -11.42 3.15
CA ASP A 140 -2.31 -12.15 2.28
C ASP A 140 -2.38 -11.55 0.87
N VAL A 141 -2.41 -10.22 0.76
CA VAL A 141 -2.38 -9.53 -0.54
C VAL A 141 -1.04 -9.74 -1.25
N ASN A 142 0.08 -9.81 -0.52
CA ASN A 142 1.38 -10.15 -1.11
C ASN A 142 1.38 -11.58 -1.65
N ARG A 143 0.82 -12.52 -0.88
CA ARG A 143 0.66 -13.90 -1.32
C ARG A 143 -0.22 -13.99 -2.58
N ASP A 144 -1.36 -13.31 -2.58
CA ASP A 144 -2.25 -13.22 -3.75
C ASP A 144 -1.53 -12.62 -4.97
N THR A 145 -0.70 -11.60 -4.75
CA THR A 145 0.10 -10.96 -5.81
C THR A 145 1.06 -11.96 -6.46
N VAL A 146 1.78 -12.75 -5.65
CA VAL A 146 2.70 -13.78 -6.15
C VAL A 146 1.94 -14.89 -6.89
N ASP A 147 0.84 -15.37 -6.34
CA ASP A 147 0.02 -16.43 -6.97
C ASP A 147 -0.55 -15.96 -8.33
N VAL A 148 -1.01 -14.71 -8.42
CA VAL A 148 -1.50 -14.11 -9.67
C VAL A 148 -0.37 -13.96 -10.68
N LEU A 149 0.80 -13.46 -10.29
CA LEU A 149 1.95 -13.31 -11.18
C LEU A 149 2.43 -14.67 -11.71
N ALA A 150 2.56 -15.66 -10.83
CA ALA A 150 2.93 -17.03 -11.20
C ALA A 150 1.97 -17.61 -12.23
N ARG A 151 0.66 -17.44 -12.02
CA ARG A 151 -0.39 -17.86 -12.98
C ARG A 151 -0.30 -17.16 -14.34
N ASN A 152 0.14 -15.91 -14.34
CA ASN A 152 0.34 -15.11 -15.54
C ASN A 152 1.72 -15.33 -16.20
N GLY A 153 2.45 -16.38 -15.80
CA GLY A 153 3.69 -16.80 -16.47
C GLY A 153 4.96 -16.14 -15.94
N CYS A 154 4.90 -15.51 -14.77
CA CYS A 154 6.07 -14.92 -14.13
C CYS A 154 6.75 -15.93 -13.19
N GLU A 155 8.05 -16.08 -13.30
CA GLU A 155 8.89 -16.54 -12.18
C GLU A 155 9.04 -15.36 -11.22
N VAL A 156 8.68 -15.55 -9.95
CA VAL A 156 8.56 -14.47 -8.98
C VAL A 156 9.63 -14.61 -7.90
N VAL A 157 10.45 -13.58 -7.74
CA VAL A 157 11.50 -13.50 -6.72
C VAL A 157 11.06 -12.58 -5.60
N THR A 158 10.92 -13.14 -4.39
CA THR A 158 10.48 -12.42 -3.20
C THR A 158 11.43 -12.76 -2.05
N PRO A 159 12.60 -12.09 -1.95
CA PRO A 159 13.53 -12.34 -0.85
C PRO A 159 12.82 -12.13 0.50
N PRO A 160 13.10 -12.98 1.51
CA PRO A 160 12.39 -12.94 2.79
C PRO A 160 12.70 -11.65 3.58
N GLU A 161 13.93 -11.16 3.50
CA GLU A 161 14.35 -9.89 4.07
C GLU A 161 14.28 -8.81 3.00
N GLN A 162 13.59 -7.69 3.28
CA GLN A 162 13.49 -6.56 2.36
C GLN A 162 13.61 -5.22 3.10
N HIS A 163 14.05 -4.19 2.38
CA HIS A 163 14.14 -2.84 2.92
C HIS A 163 12.87 -2.02 2.67
N CYS A 164 12.69 -0.96 3.46
CA CYS A 164 11.62 0.01 3.23
C CYS A 164 11.84 0.72 1.90
N CYS A 165 10.75 1.04 1.19
CA CYS A 165 10.80 1.80 -0.06
C CYS A 165 11.27 3.26 0.11
N GLY A 166 11.24 3.81 1.33
CA GLY A 166 11.64 5.19 1.61
C GLY A 166 10.54 6.25 1.42
N SER A 167 9.34 5.89 0.96
CA SER A 167 8.27 6.86 0.70
C SER A 167 7.85 7.62 1.95
N LEU A 168 7.70 6.93 3.09
CA LEU A 168 7.34 7.56 4.34
C LEU A 168 8.40 8.58 4.80
N HIS A 169 9.68 8.30 4.56
CA HIS A 169 10.79 9.16 4.89
C HIS A 169 10.78 10.43 4.01
N ALA A 170 10.71 10.25 2.70
CA ALA A 170 10.67 11.37 1.73
C ALA A 170 9.48 12.31 2.00
N HIS A 171 8.27 11.76 2.13
CA HIS A 171 7.06 12.54 2.38
C HIS A 171 7.08 13.32 3.71
N ASN A 172 7.97 12.98 4.65
CA ASN A 172 8.09 13.61 5.96
C ASN A 172 9.41 14.37 6.17
N GLY A 173 10.11 14.69 5.08
CA GLY A 173 11.32 15.53 5.10
C GLY A 173 12.61 14.83 5.51
N GLU A 174 12.64 13.49 5.57
CA GLU A 174 13.86 12.71 5.83
C GLU A 174 14.52 12.32 4.48
N TRP A 175 15.02 13.32 3.75
CA TRP A 175 15.49 13.16 2.37
C TRP A 175 16.71 12.24 2.24
N GLU A 176 17.71 12.41 3.11
CA GLU A 176 18.95 11.63 3.08
C GLU A 176 18.69 10.17 3.43
N LEU A 177 17.73 9.91 4.33
CA LEU A 177 17.31 8.55 4.66
C LEU A 177 16.56 7.89 3.50
N ALA A 178 15.71 8.65 2.79
CA ALA A 178 15.06 8.15 1.58
C ALA A 178 16.10 7.77 0.50
N GLN A 179 17.13 8.60 0.29
CA GLN A 179 18.24 8.27 -0.61
C GLN A 179 19.00 7.01 -0.17
N ALA A 180 19.29 6.86 1.13
CA ALA A 180 19.95 5.68 1.66
C ALA A 180 19.13 4.40 1.45
N LEU A 181 17.80 4.47 1.64
CA LEU A 181 16.89 3.36 1.39
C LEU A 181 16.79 3.03 -0.11
N ALA A 182 16.76 4.03 -0.99
CA ALA A 182 16.74 3.83 -2.43
C ALA A 182 17.99 3.08 -2.93
N ARG A 183 19.18 3.41 -2.41
CA ARG A 183 20.43 2.66 -2.71
C ARG A 183 20.31 1.19 -2.32
N LYS A 184 19.84 0.92 -1.10
CA LYS A 184 19.62 -0.45 -0.60
C LYS A 184 18.61 -1.24 -1.45
N GLN A 185 17.55 -0.59 -1.91
CA GLN A 185 16.56 -1.20 -2.79
C GLN A 185 17.17 -1.57 -4.15
N ILE A 186 17.96 -0.67 -4.75
CA ILE A 186 18.65 -0.91 -6.02
C ILE A 186 19.69 -2.04 -5.90
N ASP A 187 20.39 -2.13 -4.78
CA ASP A 187 21.34 -3.21 -4.51
C ASP A 187 20.65 -4.56 -4.30
N GLN A 188 19.52 -4.56 -3.60
CA GLN A 188 18.77 -5.78 -3.33
C GLN A 188 18.06 -6.32 -4.58
N PHE A 189 17.56 -5.42 -5.44
CA PHE A 189 16.89 -5.77 -6.68
C PHE A 189 17.58 -5.11 -7.88
N PRO A 190 18.72 -5.65 -8.34
CA PRO A 190 19.42 -5.13 -9.51
C PRO A 190 18.49 -5.11 -10.73
N PRO A 191 18.18 -3.93 -11.31
CA PRO A 191 17.17 -3.79 -12.37
C PRO A 191 17.38 -4.70 -13.59
N GLU A 192 18.64 -5.00 -13.93
CA GLU A 192 19.04 -5.85 -15.03
C GLU A 192 18.68 -7.33 -14.86
N ALA A 193 18.44 -7.78 -13.61
CA ALA A 193 18.10 -9.17 -13.31
C ALA A 193 16.61 -9.49 -13.52
N PHE A 194 15.79 -8.48 -13.81
CA PHE A 194 14.34 -8.61 -13.84
C PHE A 194 13.74 -7.95 -15.08
N ASP A 195 12.64 -8.53 -15.56
CA ASP A 195 11.79 -7.90 -16.56
C ASP A 195 11.02 -6.73 -15.93
N ALA A 196 10.58 -6.90 -14.68
CA ALA A 196 9.95 -5.87 -13.87
C ALA A 196 10.16 -6.07 -12.36
N ILE A 197 10.10 -4.98 -11.61
CA ILE A 197 10.11 -4.94 -10.14
C ILE A 197 8.72 -4.48 -9.70
N ILE A 198 7.96 -5.36 -9.08
CA ILE A 198 6.53 -5.19 -8.85
C ILE A 198 6.26 -4.66 -7.44
N THR A 199 5.41 -3.65 -7.36
CA THR A 199 4.78 -3.17 -6.13
C THR A 199 3.26 -3.31 -6.23
N ASN A 200 2.60 -3.66 -5.13
CA ASN A 200 1.14 -3.67 -5.00
C ASN A 200 0.63 -2.56 -4.05
N ALA A 201 1.50 -1.67 -3.62
CA ALA A 201 1.17 -0.56 -2.73
C ALA A 201 1.36 0.77 -3.45
N ALA A 202 0.27 1.46 -3.79
CA ALA A 202 0.31 2.71 -4.54
C ALA A 202 1.22 3.78 -3.92
N GLY A 203 1.19 3.92 -2.59
CA GLY A 203 2.05 4.87 -1.88
C GLY A 203 3.54 4.55 -1.98
N CYS A 204 3.89 3.26 -2.06
CA CYS A 204 5.28 2.87 -2.34
C CYS A 204 5.60 3.14 -3.82
N GLY A 205 4.72 2.74 -4.74
CA GLY A 205 4.96 2.84 -6.18
C GLY A 205 5.14 4.27 -6.70
N SER A 206 4.40 5.24 -6.15
CA SER A 206 4.57 6.65 -6.52
C SER A 206 5.94 7.22 -6.14
N HIS A 207 6.62 6.63 -5.15
CA HIS A 207 7.97 7.04 -4.77
C HIS A 207 9.04 6.19 -5.49
N LEU A 208 8.81 4.88 -5.59
CA LEU A 208 9.73 3.92 -6.21
C LEU A 208 10.02 4.21 -7.70
N LYS A 209 9.10 4.86 -8.41
CA LYS A 209 9.23 5.20 -9.84
C LYS A 209 10.06 6.45 -10.13
N HIS A 210 10.64 7.07 -9.10
CA HIS A 210 11.34 8.35 -9.20
C HIS A 210 12.71 8.33 -8.50
N TYR A 211 13.36 7.17 -8.46
CA TYR A 211 14.69 7.05 -7.84
C TYR A 211 15.77 7.76 -8.64
N ALA A 212 15.66 7.83 -9.98
CA ALA A 212 16.63 8.56 -10.80
C ALA A 212 16.73 10.03 -10.39
N LYS A 213 15.59 10.61 -9.98
CA LYS A 213 15.50 11.97 -9.50
C LYS A 213 15.99 12.12 -8.07
N LEU A 214 15.56 11.21 -7.18
CA LEU A 214 16.00 11.19 -5.79
C LEU A 214 17.52 11.07 -5.65
N LEU A 215 18.16 10.35 -6.58
CA LEU A 215 19.60 10.07 -6.60
C LEU A 215 20.32 10.83 -7.72
N ALA A 216 19.77 11.94 -8.21
CA ALA A 216 20.34 12.70 -9.33
C ALA A 216 21.79 13.17 -9.08
N ASP A 217 22.09 13.54 -7.83
CA ASP A 217 23.41 14.01 -7.40
C ASP A 217 24.36 12.87 -6.95
N ASP A 218 23.96 11.60 -7.12
CA ASP A 218 24.77 10.43 -6.77
C ASP A 218 25.39 9.81 -8.03
N PRO A 219 26.66 10.10 -8.36
CA PRO A 219 27.27 9.65 -9.62
C PRO A 219 27.40 8.12 -9.73
N ILE A 220 27.36 7.40 -8.60
CA ILE A 220 27.47 5.94 -8.57
C ILE A 220 26.11 5.30 -8.84
N TYR A 221 25.06 5.81 -8.20
CA TYR A 221 23.73 5.20 -8.27
C TYR A 221 22.83 5.80 -9.34
N GLN A 222 23.06 7.02 -9.80
CA GLN A 222 22.18 7.69 -10.77
C GLN A 222 21.92 6.83 -12.02
N PRO A 223 22.93 6.19 -12.66
CA PRO A 223 22.67 5.35 -13.83
C PRO A 223 21.83 4.11 -13.50
N ARG A 224 22.05 3.50 -12.33
CA ARG A 224 21.27 2.35 -11.86
C ARG A 224 19.84 2.75 -11.49
N ALA A 225 19.66 3.94 -10.95
CA ALA A 225 18.36 4.52 -10.61
C ALA A 225 17.54 4.86 -11.86
N VAL A 226 18.18 5.31 -12.95
CA VAL A 226 17.53 5.45 -14.25
C VAL A 226 17.04 4.10 -14.76
N SER A 227 17.87 3.05 -14.69
CA SER A 227 17.45 1.69 -15.06
C SER A 227 16.28 1.20 -14.19
N TRP A 228 16.37 1.42 -12.88
CA TRP A 228 15.34 1.10 -11.91
C TRP A 228 13.98 1.70 -12.25
N ASP A 229 13.92 3.01 -12.55
CA ASP A 229 12.66 3.71 -12.85
C ASP A 229 11.96 3.12 -14.10
N THR A 230 12.68 2.48 -15.02
CA THR A 230 12.09 1.77 -16.17
C THR A 230 11.51 0.40 -15.80
N LYS A 231 12.03 -0.22 -14.74
CA LYS A 231 11.68 -1.59 -14.31
C LYS A 231 10.59 -1.63 -13.26
N VAL A 232 10.44 -0.58 -12.44
CA VAL A 232 9.41 -0.56 -11.41
C VAL A 232 8.02 -0.44 -12.04
N LYS A 233 7.16 -1.38 -11.68
CA LYS A 233 5.76 -1.41 -12.11
C LYS A 233 4.81 -1.64 -10.94
N ASP A 234 3.68 -0.95 -10.96
CA ASP A 234 2.52 -1.34 -10.16
C ASP A 234 1.95 -2.67 -10.72
N ILE A 235 1.44 -3.51 -9.84
CA ILE A 235 0.88 -4.81 -10.23
C ILE A 235 -0.24 -4.68 -11.28
N HIS A 236 -1.06 -3.63 -11.21
CA HIS A 236 -2.19 -3.47 -12.13
C HIS A 236 -1.71 -3.08 -13.53
N GLU A 237 -0.74 -2.16 -13.65
CA GLU A 237 -0.20 -1.82 -14.97
C GLU A 237 0.57 -2.99 -15.57
N TRP A 238 1.35 -3.72 -14.77
CA TRP A 238 2.14 -4.84 -15.25
C TRP A 238 1.25 -5.95 -15.82
N LEU A 239 0.19 -6.33 -15.11
CA LEU A 239 -0.73 -7.37 -15.56
C LEU A 239 -1.43 -7.00 -16.87
N ILE A 240 -1.79 -5.73 -17.06
CA ILE A 240 -2.38 -5.28 -18.31
C ILE A 240 -1.32 -5.25 -19.43
N GLU A 241 -0.11 -4.79 -19.15
CA GLU A 241 1.02 -4.73 -20.08
C GLU A 241 1.38 -6.11 -20.65
N ILE A 242 1.45 -7.14 -19.79
CA ILE A 242 1.83 -8.50 -20.22
C ILE A 242 0.69 -9.34 -20.81
N GLY A 243 -0.54 -8.80 -20.84
CA GLY A 243 -1.75 -9.52 -21.25
C GLY A 243 -2.27 -10.48 -20.18
N LEU A 244 -2.94 -9.92 -19.16
CA LEU A 244 -3.64 -10.66 -18.11
C LEU A 244 -4.45 -11.81 -18.68
N LYS A 245 -4.23 -13.03 -18.15
CA LYS A 245 -5.05 -14.21 -18.44
C LYS A 245 -6.33 -14.12 -17.60
N PRO A 246 -7.51 -13.81 -18.16
CA PRO A 246 -8.72 -13.71 -17.36
C PRO A 246 -9.09 -15.08 -16.74
N PRO A 247 -9.69 -15.10 -15.54
CA PRO A 247 -10.29 -16.32 -15.00
C PRO A 247 -11.40 -16.85 -15.92
N VAL A 248 -11.60 -18.16 -15.94
CA VAL A 248 -12.73 -18.77 -16.64
C VAL A 248 -14.01 -18.61 -15.82
N ALA A 249 -15.14 -18.37 -16.50
CA ALA A 249 -16.41 -18.17 -15.83
C ALA A 249 -16.81 -19.40 -15.00
N THR A 250 -16.98 -19.21 -13.69
CA THR A 250 -17.51 -20.23 -12.79
C THR A 250 -18.91 -19.81 -12.34
N ALA A 251 -19.92 -20.67 -12.51
CA ALA A 251 -21.29 -20.38 -12.03
C ALA A 251 -21.32 -20.03 -10.53
N GLY A 252 -22.11 -19.02 -10.16
CA GLY A 252 -22.68 -18.87 -8.81
C GLY A 252 -22.15 -17.76 -7.89
N GLN A 253 -21.44 -16.73 -8.34
CA GLN A 253 -21.03 -15.62 -7.46
C GLN A 253 -21.01 -14.27 -8.20
N ASP A 254 -22.20 -13.75 -8.48
CA ASP A 254 -22.31 -12.35 -8.90
C ASP A 254 -21.95 -11.45 -7.72
N GLN A 255 -20.94 -10.60 -7.90
CA GLN A 255 -20.46 -9.69 -6.87
C GLN A 255 -20.50 -8.27 -7.42
N THR A 256 -21.14 -7.36 -6.68
CA THR A 256 -21.06 -5.93 -7.00
C THR A 256 -19.93 -5.31 -6.20
N VAL A 257 -18.95 -4.73 -6.89
CA VAL A 257 -17.75 -4.11 -6.29
C VAL A 257 -17.73 -2.64 -6.66
N THR A 258 -17.39 -1.77 -5.71
CA THR A 258 -17.01 -0.39 -5.99
C THR A 258 -15.51 -0.18 -5.84
N TYR A 259 -14.95 0.81 -6.52
CA TYR A 259 -13.50 1.02 -6.56
C TYR A 259 -13.11 2.40 -6.05
N HIS A 260 -12.29 2.43 -5.01
CA HIS A 260 -11.61 3.64 -4.55
C HIS A 260 -10.22 3.72 -5.20
N GLU A 261 -10.01 4.81 -5.93
CA GLU A 261 -8.72 5.13 -6.54
C GLU A 261 -7.78 5.69 -5.48
N ALA A 262 -6.76 4.90 -5.13
CA ALA A 262 -5.69 5.38 -4.26
C ALA A 262 -5.00 6.57 -4.93
N CYS A 263 -4.92 7.71 -4.23
CA CYS A 263 -4.44 8.97 -4.78
C CYS A 263 -3.04 8.89 -5.40
N HIS A 264 -2.12 8.17 -4.75
CA HIS A 264 -0.77 7.94 -5.29
C HIS A 264 -0.75 7.04 -6.53
N LEU A 265 -1.80 6.23 -6.78
CA LEU A 265 -1.90 5.43 -8.00
C LEU A 265 -2.41 6.29 -9.16
N CYS A 266 -3.53 6.99 -8.96
CA CYS A 266 -4.18 7.77 -10.01
C CYS A 266 -3.47 9.10 -10.31
N HIS A 267 -3.00 9.83 -9.30
CA HIS A 267 -2.35 11.13 -9.48
C HIS A 267 -0.83 11.01 -9.58
N GLY A 268 -0.21 10.21 -8.70
CA GLY A 268 1.24 10.03 -8.66
C GLY A 268 1.74 9.19 -9.84
N GLN A 269 1.22 7.97 -9.96
CA GLN A 269 1.65 7.03 -11.01
C GLN A 269 0.87 7.15 -12.33
N LYS A 270 -0.22 7.94 -12.36
CA LYS A 270 -1.11 8.09 -13.52
C LYS A 270 -1.78 6.78 -13.97
N ILE A 271 -1.99 5.86 -13.04
CA ILE A 271 -2.64 4.55 -13.27
C ILE A 271 -4.08 4.64 -12.79
N THR A 272 -5.02 4.65 -13.75
CA THR A 272 -6.46 4.81 -13.47
C THR A 272 -7.30 3.71 -14.13
N SER A 273 -6.98 3.37 -15.37
CA SER A 273 -7.76 2.42 -16.16
C SER A 273 -7.45 0.96 -15.82
N GLN A 274 -6.20 0.65 -15.46
CA GLN A 274 -5.69 -0.71 -15.32
C GLN A 274 -6.34 -1.49 -14.18
N PRO A 275 -6.54 -0.92 -12.97
CA PRO A 275 -7.31 -1.58 -11.93
C PRO A 275 -8.75 -1.91 -12.34
N ARG A 276 -9.40 -1.02 -13.12
CA ARG A 276 -10.76 -1.24 -13.64
C ARG A 276 -10.81 -2.33 -14.70
N GLN A 277 -9.83 -2.36 -15.60
CA GLN A 277 -9.70 -3.41 -16.61
C GLN A 277 -9.51 -4.78 -15.93
N LEU A 278 -8.65 -4.85 -14.91
CA LEU A 278 -8.46 -6.06 -14.11
C LEU A 278 -9.76 -6.51 -13.43
N LEU A 279 -10.47 -5.60 -12.74
CA LEU A 279 -11.73 -5.94 -12.07
C LEU A 279 -12.81 -6.41 -13.05
N ARG A 280 -12.92 -5.77 -14.23
CA ARG A 280 -13.88 -6.15 -15.28
C ARG A 280 -13.52 -7.48 -15.96
N ALA A 281 -12.27 -7.91 -15.89
CA ALA A 281 -11.84 -9.21 -16.42
C ALA A 281 -12.30 -10.39 -15.56
N ILE A 282 -12.77 -10.15 -14.32
CA ILE A 282 -13.25 -11.19 -13.42
C ILE A 282 -14.72 -11.53 -13.76
N PRO A 283 -15.03 -12.77 -14.21
CA PRO A 283 -16.40 -13.16 -14.52
C PRO A 283 -17.32 -13.06 -13.29
N GLY A 284 -18.54 -12.52 -13.48
CA GLY A 284 -19.52 -12.32 -12.40
C GLY A 284 -19.27 -11.07 -11.54
N LEU A 285 -18.17 -10.34 -11.76
CA LEU A 285 -17.90 -9.10 -11.04
C LEU A 285 -18.53 -7.90 -11.77
N LYS A 286 -19.50 -7.25 -11.13
CA LYS A 286 -20.08 -5.98 -11.58
C LYS A 286 -19.39 -4.81 -10.90
N LEU A 287 -18.63 -4.02 -11.65
CA LEU A 287 -17.99 -2.80 -11.16
C LEU A 287 -18.98 -1.63 -11.18
N VAL A 288 -19.16 -0.98 -10.03
CA VAL A 288 -19.92 0.27 -9.88
C VAL A 288 -18.96 1.39 -9.51
N GLU A 289 -18.88 2.42 -10.34
CA GLU A 289 -17.97 3.55 -10.09
C GLU A 289 -18.34 4.28 -8.79
N LEU A 290 -17.31 4.57 -7.98
CA LEU A 290 -17.46 5.29 -6.73
C LEU A 290 -17.51 6.80 -7.02
N PRO A 291 -18.55 7.54 -6.59
CA PRO A 291 -18.50 8.99 -6.64
C PRO A 291 -17.28 9.52 -5.88
N GLU A 292 -16.56 10.45 -6.50
CA GLU A 292 -15.31 10.99 -5.95
C GLU A 292 -14.27 9.91 -5.64
N SER A 293 -14.18 8.89 -6.50
CA SER A 293 -13.25 7.77 -6.38
C SER A 293 -11.81 8.21 -6.08
N THR A 294 -11.34 9.29 -6.71
CA THR A 294 -9.98 9.85 -6.62
C THR A 294 -9.73 10.72 -5.39
N TRP A 295 -10.77 11.09 -4.64
CA TRP A 295 -10.59 11.87 -3.42
C TRP A 295 -10.01 11.02 -2.30
N CYS A 296 -9.06 11.59 -1.56
CA CYS A 296 -8.32 10.90 -0.51
C CYS A 296 -9.24 10.26 0.54
N CYS A 297 -8.88 9.06 1.01
CA CYS A 297 -9.57 8.38 2.11
C CYS A 297 -9.26 8.95 3.51
N GLY A 298 -8.28 9.85 3.63
CA GLY A 298 -7.81 10.43 4.89
C GLY A 298 -6.56 9.79 5.49
N SER A 299 -6.08 8.64 4.97
CA SER A 299 -4.88 7.97 5.50
C SER A 299 -3.59 8.78 5.26
N ALA A 300 -3.29 9.05 3.97
CA ALA A 300 -2.12 9.82 3.52
C ALA A 300 -0.81 9.52 4.30
N GLY A 301 -0.43 8.25 4.35
CA GLY A 301 0.74 7.78 5.08
C GLY A 301 0.46 7.76 6.58
N ILE A 302 0.88 8.82 7.28
CA ILE A 302 0.65 9.00 8.73
C ILE A 302 -0.31 10.16 9.04
N TYR A 303 -0.93 10.77 8.02
CA TYR A 303 -1.79 11.95 8.18
C TYR A 303 -2.91 11.71 9.19
N ASN A 304 -3.55 10.54 9.15
CA ASN A 304 -4.57 10.15 10.12
C ASN A 304 -4.08 10.10 11.58
N LEU A 305 -2.78 9.91 11.82
CA LEU A 305 -2.18 9.93 13.17
C LEU A 305 -1.83 11.34 13.62
N ILE A 306 -1.45 12.22 12.68
CA ILE A 306 -1.01 13.59 13.00
C ILE A 306 -2.14 14.62 12.94
N GLN A 307 -3.17 14.37 12.13
CA GLN A 307 -4.34 15.23 11.89
C GLN A 307 -5.64 14.40 11.89
N PRO A 308 -5.99 13.73 13.00
CA PRO A 308 -7.08 12.76 13.05
C PRO A 308 -8.46 13.36 12.73
N GLU A 309 -8.72 14.60 13.14
CA GLU A 309 -10.03 15.27 12.91
C GLU A 309 -10.28 15.46 11.41
N MET A 310 -9.33 16.09 10.69
CA MET A 310 -9.43 16.26 9.23
C MET A 310 -9.43 14.93 8.47
N ALA A 311 -8.66 13.94 8.94
CA ALA A 311 -8.64 12.61 8.34
C ALA A 311 -10.00 11.91 8.48
N ASN A 312 -10.70 12.13 9.59
CA ASN A 312 -12.04 11.60 9.82
C ASN A 312 -13.09 12.28 8.94
N ASP A 313 -13.02 13.60 8.73
CA ASP A 313 -13.94 14.29 7.82
C ASP A 313 -13.88 13.73 6.39
N LEU A 314 -12.66 13.45 5.90
CA LEU A 314 -12.44 12.82 4.61
C LEU A 314 -12.96 11.37 4.58
N LEU A 315 -12.75 10.62 5.65
CA LEU A 315 -13.23 9.25 5.78
C LEU A 315 -14.76 9.20 5.80
N ASP A 316 -15.43 10.07 6.55
CA ASP A 316 -16.89 10.14 6.63
C ASP A 316 -17.51 10.46 5.27
N ARG A 317 -16.92 11.42 4.54
CA ARG A 317 -17.30 11.69 3.14
C ARG A 317 -17.13 10.45 2.27
N LYS A 318 -16.00 9.74 2.39
CA LYS A 318 -15.72 8.53 1.60
C LYS A 318 -16.73 7.42 1.90
N LEU A 319 -17.05 7.15 3.16
CA LEU A 319 -18.02 6.12 3.56
C LEU A 319 -19.42 6.46 3.06
N LYS A 320 -19.82 7.75 3.08
CA LYS A 320 -21.10 8.19 2.51
C LYS A 320 -21.20 7.84 1.01
N HIS A 321 -20.14 8.10 0.24
CA HIS A 321 -20.12 7.73 -1.17
C HIS A 321 -20.09 6.21 -1.38
N ILE A 322 -19.32 5.46 -0.60
CA ILE A 322 -19.31 3.99 -0.67
C ILE A 322 -20.73 3.44 -0.43
N LYS A 323 -21.42 3.89 0.62
CA LYS A 323 -22.82 3.50 0.92
C LYS A 323 -23.76 3.80 -0.24
N SER A 324 -23.58 4.93 -0.94
CA SER A 324 -24.41 5.30 -2.10
C SER A 324 -24.32 4.33 -3.27
N THR A 325 -23.21 3.59 -3.39
CA THR A 325 -23.03 2.57 -4.45
C THR A 325 -23.81 1.28 -4.19
N LYS A 326 -24.29 1.08 -2.96
CA LYS A 326 -24.93 -0.17 -2.47
C LYS A 326 -24.05 -1.42 -2.63
N SER A 327 -22.74 -1.24 -2.83
CA SER A 327 -21.79 -2.34 -2.90
C SER A 327 -21.36 -2.77 -1.49
N ALA A 328 -21.34 -4.08 -1.25
CA ALA A 328 -20.80 -4.67 -0.03
C ALA A 328 -19.26 -4.85 -0.09
N ILE A 329 -18.63 -4.53 -1.23
CA ILE A 329 -17.19 -4.73 -1.46
C ILE A 329 -16.59 -3.44 -2.02
N VAL A 330 -15.59 -2.89 -1.34
CA VAL A 330 -14.78 -1.79 -1.88
C VAL A 330 -13.37 -2.28 -2.17
N ALA A 331 -12.95 -2.13 -3.42
CA ALA A 331 -11.60 -2.43 -3.84
C ALA A 331 -10.71 -1.17 -3.77
N THR A 332 -9.47 -1.29 -3.29
CA THR A 332 -8.46 -0.20 -3.30
C THR A 332 -7.03 -0.74 -3.29
N ALA A 333 -6.12 -0.06 -3.98
CA ALA A 333 -4.76 -0.53 -4.26
C ALA A 333 -3.68 0.10 -3.35
N ASN A 334 -3.96 0.23 -2.05
CA ASN A 334 -3.01 0.82 -1.11
C ASN A 334 -3.30 0.41 0.34
N PRO A 335 -2.30 -0.05 1.12
CA PRO A 335 -2.51 -0.55 2.48
C PRO A 335 -3.08 0.52 3.41
N GLY A 336 -2.63 1.77 3.30
CA GLY A 336 -3.17 2.88 4.09
C GLY A 336 -4.65 3.14 3.80
N CYS A 337 -5.07 3.04 2.53
CA CYS A 337 -6.48 3.16 2.16
C CYS A 337 -7.30 1.99 2.69
N LEU A 338 -6.77 0.76 2.58
CA LEU A 338 -7.42 -0.44 3.11
C LEU A 338 -7.70 -0.29 4.61
N LEU A 339 -6.67 0.09 5.38
CA LEU A 339 -6.76 0.26 6.82
C LEU A 339 -7.74 1.39 7.20
N GLN A 340 -7.64 2.55 6.56
CA GLN A 340 -8.47 3.72 6.90
C GLN A 340 -9.95 3.46 6.61
N ILE A 341 -10.28 2.86 5.47
CA ILE A 341 -11.66 2.50 5.13
C ILE A 341 -12.17 1.40 6.06
N ASN A 342 -11.35 0.39 6.40
CA ASN A 342 -11.71 -0.63 7.38
C ASN A 342 -12.01 -0.05 8.77
N ASN A 343 -11.22 0.93 9.23
CA ASN A 343 -11.47 1.61 10.49
C ASN A 343 -12.80 2.37 10.46
N GLY A 344 -13.10 3.04 9.35
CA GLY A 344 -14.39 3.71 9.13
C GLY A 344 -15.58 2.75 9.11
N ALA A 345 -15.47 1.64 8.37
CA ALA A 345 -16.50 0.61 8.31
C ALA A 345 -16.78 -0.01 9.68
N LYS A 346 -15.72 -0.32 10.46
CA LYS A 346 -15.85 -0.81 11.84
C LYS A 346 -16.53 0.23 12.74
N ARG A 347 -16.16 1.52 12.62
CA ARG A 347 -16.76 2.61 13.41
C ARG A 347 -18.27 2.73 13.18
N GLU A 348 -18.72 2.56 11.93
CA GLU A 348 -20.13 2.63 11.55
C GLU A 348 -20.86 1.28 11.60
N ASN A 349 -20.21 0.19 12.04
CA ASN A 349 -20.72 -1.19 11.98
C ASN A 349 -21.25 -1.59 10.59
N LEU A 350 -20.58 -1.14 9.53
CA LEU A 350 -20.95 -1.48 8.16
C LEU A 350 -20.47 -2.89 7.81
N PRO A 351 -21.33 -3.73 7.21
CA PRO A 351 -20.92 -5.02 6.65
C PRO A 351 -20.19 -4.82 5.31
N LEU A 352 -19.09 -4.06 5.33
CA LEU A 352 -18.30 -3.68 4.17
C LEU A 352 -17.00 -4.49 4.12
N ARG A 353 -16.76 -5.16 3.01
CA ARG A 353 -15.51 -5.89 2.74
C ARG A 353 -14.55 -4.99 1.95
N THR A 354 -13.50 -4.49 2.60
CA THR A 354 -12.46 -3.70 1.92
C THR A 354 -11.31 -4.62 1.48
N VAL A 355 -10.99 -4.64 0.19
CA VAL A 355 -10.03 -5.59 -0.40
C VAL A 355 -9.11 -4.96 -1.42
N HIS A 356 -7.97 -5.60 -1.68
CA HIS A 356 -7.12 -5.24 -2.81
C HIS A 356 -7.69 -5.85 -4.12
N PRO A 357 -7.64 -5.16 -5.28
CA PRO A 357 -8.13 -5.75 -6.54
C PRO A 357 -7.46 -7.08 -6.89
N ILE A 358 -6.17 -7.23 -6.58
CA ILE A 358 -5.41 -8.48 -6.79
C ILE A 358 -6.01 -9.68 -6.03
N THR A 359 -6.57 -9.44 -4.84
CA THR A 359 -7.16 -10.48 -4.00
C THR A 359 -8.44 -11.02 -4.64
N LEU A 360 -9.25 -10.14 -5.23
CA LEU A 360 -10.45 -10.56 -5.97
C LEU A 360 -10.08 -11.42 -7.19
N LEU A 361 -9.00 -11.06 -7.89
CA LEU A 361 -8.49 -11.86 -9.02
C LEU A 361 -7.93 -13.21 -8.55
N ALA A 362 -7.14 -13.22 -7.48
CA ALA A 362 -6.60 -14.44 -6.89
C ALA A 362 -7.71 -15.40 -6.41
N GLU A 363 -8.77 -14.86 -5.79
CA GLU A 363 -9.96 -15.64 -5.42
C GLU A 363 -10.67 -16.24 -6.62
N ALA A 364 -10.80 -15.50 -7.72
CA ALA A 364 -11.41 -16.02 -8.94
C ALA A 364 -10.57 -17.18 -9.52
N TYR A 365 -9.24 -17.06 -9.53
CA TYR A 365 -8.36 -18.15 -9.95
C TYR A 365 -8.44 -19.39 -9.06
N ARG A 366 -8.48 -19.21 -7.73
CA ARG A 366 -8.63 -20.34 -6.79
C ARG A 366 -9.96 -21.09 -7.01
N ARG A 367 -11.06 -20.36 -7.20
CA ARG A 367 -12.38 -20.95 -7.51
C ARG A 367 -12.37 -21.80 -8.78
N GLU A 368 -11.64 -21.35 -9.81
CA GLU A 368 -11.47 -22.10 -11.05
C GLU A 368 -10.69 -23.41 -10.82
N GLU A 369 -9.62 -23.36 -10.02
CA GLU A 369 -8.79 -24.52 -9.68
C GLU A 369 -9.59 -25.55 -8.84
N GLU A 370 -10.36 -25.10 -7.86
CA GLU A 370 -11.22 -25.96 -7.04
C GLU A 370 -12.29 -26.69 -7.87
N LYS A 371 -12.89 -26.03 -8.86
CA LYS A 371 -13.87 -26.68 -9.76
C LYS A 371 -13.21 -27.68 -10.69
N SER A 372 -12.05 -27.32 -11.26
CA SER A 372 -11.30 -28.21 -12.15
C SER A 372 -10.83 -29.47 -11.41
N GLY A 373 -10.39 -29.33 -10.16
CA GLY A 373 -9.98 -30.46 -9.30
C GLY A 373 -11.12 -31.29 -8.72
N ARG A 374 -12.38 -30.81 -8.78
CA ARG A 374 -13.58 -31.61 -8.45
C ARG A 374 -14.16 -32.35 -9.67
N ALA A 375 -13.75 -31.96 -10.87
CA ALA A 375 -14.19 -32.55 -12.14
C ALA A 375 -13.21 -33.62 -12.68
N ALA A 376 -11.98 -33.67 -12.13
CA ALA A 376 -11.00 -34.74 -12.30
C ALA A 376 -11.14 -35.75 -11.16
#